data_AF-A0A644XHP3-F1
#
_entry.id   AF-A0A644XHP3-F1
#
_cell.length_a   1.000
_cell.length_b   1.000
_cell.length_c   1.000
_cell.angle_alpha   90.00
_cell.angle_beta   90.00
_cell.angle_gamma   90.00
#
_symmetry.space_group_name_H-M   'P 1'
#
loop_
_entity.id
_entity.type
_entity.pdbx_description
1 polymer ?
#
loop_
_entity_poly.entity_id
_entity_poly.type
_entity_poly.pdbx_seq_one_letter_code
_entity_poly.pdbx_strand_id
1 'polypeptide(L)'
;MIFMLIAGSYAPFCLIALGGSKGTVFFTTIASIAVAGILFRMLWFNCPRWLQTSLYIGLGWAAVFMIKPLSQVLNPASLYLLVLGGILYTVGGVIYALKPKGLKFGKFGFHEIFHIFIILGSLSHFISVFSYIL
;
A
#
# COMPACT_ATOMS: atom_id res chain seq x y z
N MET A 1 -0.86 12.10 -3.93
CA MET A 1 0.40 11.34 -4.06
C MET A 1 0.26 9.90 -3.56
N ILE A 2 -0.17 9.65 -2.30
CA ILE A 2 -0.27 8.27 -1.74
C ILE A 2 -1.10 7.30 -2.61
N PHE A 3 -2.29 7.70 -3.10
CA PHE A 3 -3.10 6.86 -4.00
C PHE A 3 -2.34 6.36 -5.23
N MET A 4 -1.51 7.23 -5.83
CA MET A 4 -0.72 6.91 -7.02
C MET A 4 0.44 5.97 -6.69
N LEU A 5 1.10 6.14 -5.53
CA LEU A 5 2.12 5.22 -5.04
C LEU A 5 1.55 3.81 -4.79
N ILE A 6 0.35 3.73 -4.20
CA ILE A 6 -0.34 2.45 -4.01
C ILE A 6 -0.59 1.81 -5.37
N ALA A 7 -1.28 2.49 -6.29
CA ALA A 7 -1.54 1.94 -7.63
C ALA A 7 -0.26 1.50 -8.38
N GLY A 8 0.81 2.30 -8.31
CA GLY A 8 2.10 1.95 -8.90
C GLY A 8 2.73 0.71 -8.28
N SER A 9 2.60 0.52 -6.95
CA SER A 9 3.09 -0.68 -6.26
C SER A 9 2.38 -1.95 -6.72
N TYR A 10 1.11 -1.87 -7.14
CA TYR A 10 0.33 -3.01 -7.65
C TYR A 10 0.71 -3.39 -9.08
N ALA A 11 1.22 -2.47 -9.88
CA ALA A 11 1.50 -2.68 -11.30
C ALA A 11 2.36 -3.94 -11.58
N PRO A 12 3.54 -4.16 -10.95
CA PRO A 12 4.35 -5.35 -11.23
C PRO A 12 3.65 -6.65 -10.83
N PHE A 13 2.95 -6.68 -9.69
CA PHE A 13 2.22 -7.88 -9.24
C PHE A 13 1.07 -8.23 -10.19
N CYS A 14 0.37 -7.23 -10.72
CA CYS A 14 -0.81 -7.45 -11.56
C CYS A 14 -0.43 -7.71 -13.02
N LEU A 15 0.43 -6.86 -13.59
CA LEU A 15 0.73 -6.85 -15.02
C LEU A 15 1.84 -7.84 -15.40
N ILE A 16 2.81 -8.07 -14.51
CA ILE A 16 3.93 -8.99 -14.77
C ILE A 16 3.66 -10.35 -14.14
N ALA A 17 3.49 -10.41 -12.81
CA ALA A 17 3.36 -11.69 -12.13
C ALA A 17 2.03 -12.40 -12.46
N LEU A 18 0.88 -11.75 -12.25
CA LEU A 18 -0.40 -12.38 -12.58
C LEU A 18 -0.63 -12.50 -14.08
N GLY A 19 -0.35 -11.41 -14.81
CA GLY A 19 -0.56 -11.30 -16.23
C GLY A 19 -2.02 -11.56 -16.69
N GLY A 20 -2.19 -11.58 -18.00
CA GLY A 20 -3.47 -11.91 -18.64
C GLY A 20 -4.64 -11.01 -18.25
N SER A 21 -5.86 -11.47 -18.55
CA SER A 21 -7.09 -10.69 -18.33
C SER A 21 -7.33 -10.36 -16.84
N LYS A 22 -7.08 -11.31 -15.94
CA LYS A 22 -7.30 -11.11 -14.49
C LYS A 22 -6.39 -10.03 -13.91
N GLY A 23 -5.10 -10.04 -14.28
CA GLY A 23 -4.13 -9.05 -13.83
C GLY A 23 -4.47 -7.65 -14.33
N THR A 24 -4.81 -7.53 -15.63
CA THR A 24 -5.20 -6.24 -16.23
C THR A 24 -6.49 -5.69 -15.62
N VAL A 25 -7.54 -6.50 -15.48
CA VAL A 25 -8.82 -6.05 -14.89
C VAL A 25 -8.64 -5.58 -13.45
N PHE A 26 -7.84 -6.30 -12.66
CA PHE A 26 -7.58 -5.90 -11.29
C PHE A 26 -6.76 -4.61 -11.22
N PHE A 27 -5.71 -4.48 -12.03
CA PHE A 27 -4.91 -3.26 -12.11
C PHE A 27 -5.75 -2.04 -12.53
N THR A 28 -6.58 -2.16 -13.58
CA THR A 28 -7.44 -1.05 -14.03
C THR A 28 -8.46 -0.66 -12.96
N THR A 29 -8.97 -1.62 -12.20
CA THR A 29 -9.86 -1.35 -11.06
C THR A 29 -9.14 -0.55 -9.98
N ILE A 30 -7.95 -0.99 -9.55
CA ILE A 30 -7.14 -0.29 -8.54
C ILE A 30 -6.75 1.10 -9.02
N ALA A 31 -6.32 1.24 -10.27
CA ALA A 31 -5.97 2.52 -10.87
C ALA A 31 -7.17 3.47 -10.93
N SER A 32 -8.35 2.97 -11.29
CA SER A 32 -9.59 3.76 -11.31
C SER A 32 -9.98 4.25 -9.92
N ILE A 33 -9.89 3.39 -8.90
CA ILE A 33 -10.15 3.77 -7.50
C ILE A 33 -9.11 4.80 -7.03
N ALA A 34 -7.84 4.64 -7.40
CA ALA A 34 -6.80 5.61 -7.07
C ALA A 34 -7.06 6.98 -7.69
N VAL A 35 -7.47 7.03 -8.96
CA VAL A 35 -7.87 8.28 -9.64
C VAL A 35 -9.08 8.91 -8.97
N ALA A 36 -10.11 8.12 -8.67
CA ALA A 36 -11.28 8.60 -7.94
C ALA A 36 -10.91 9.15 -6.55
N GLY A 37 -10.00 8.50 -5.83
CA GLY A 37 -9.48 8.99 -4.56
C GLY A 37 -8.69 10.30 -4.68
N ILE A 38 -7.93 10.48 -5.76
CA ILE A 38 -7.23 11.75 -6.05
C ILE A 38 -8.26 12.85 -6.30
N LEU A 39 -9.26 12.60 -7.15
CA LEU A 39 -10.34 13.57 -7.44
C LEU A 39 -11.12 13.92 -6.17
N PHE A 40 -11.49 12.93 -5.36
CA PHE A 40 -12.15 13.14 -4.07
C PHE A 40 -11.35 14.08 -3.17
N ARG A 41 -10.02 13.92 -3.12
CA ARG A 41 -9.15 14.80 -2.34
C ARG A 41 -9.01 16.20 -2.92
N MET A 42 -9.10 16.35 -4.25
CA MET A 42 -9.09 17.66 -4.90
C MET A 42 -10.40 18.42 -4.69
N LEU A 43 -11.53 17.71 -4.59
CA LEU A 43 -12.84 18.32 -4.34
C LEU A 43 -13.07 18.64 -2.86
N TRP A 44 -12.43 17.89 -1.94
CA TRP A 44 -12.63 18.04 -0.49
C TRP A 44 -11.32 18.28 0.27
N PHE A 45 -10.83 19.53 0.24
CA PHE A 45 -9.58 19.93 0.89
C PHE A 45 -9.55 19.71 2.41
N ASN A 46 -10.67 19.97 3.10
CA ASN A 46 -10.79 19.82 4.56
C ASN A 46 -11.19 18.41 5.03
N CYS A 47 -10.99 17.39 4.18
CA CYS A 47 -11.32 16.01 4.52
C CYS A 47 -10.55 15.55 5.79
N PRO A 48 -11.25 14.94 6.78
CA PRO A 48 -10.61 14.50 8.00
C PRO A 48 -9.55 13.41 7.72
N ARG A 49 -8.40 13.54 8.39
CA ARG A 49 -7.23 12.66 8.17
C ARG A 49 -7.50 11.18 8.43
N TRP A 50 -8.39 10.87 9.38
CA TRP A 50 -8.71 9.47 9.69
C TRP A 50 -9.40 8.80 8.50
N LEU A 51 -10.40 9.46 7.89
CA LEU A 51 -11.12 8.95 6.72
C LEU A 51 -10.17 8.71 5.56
N GLN A 52 -9.29 9.67 5.33
CA GLN A 52 -8.30 9.59 4.27
C GLN A 52 -7.29 8.45 4.49
N THR A 53 -6.82 8.26 5.72
CA THR A 53 -5.93 7.15 6.07
C THR A 53 -6.64 5.80 5.91
N SER A 54 -7.92 5.71 6.29
CA SER A 54 -8.73 4.52 6.08
C SER A 54 -8.90 4.18 4.60
N LEU A 55 -9.11 5.18 3.73
CA LEU A 55 -9.17 4.95 2.27
C LEU A 55 -7.83 4.42 1.71
N TYR A 56 -6.69 4.91 2.23
CA TYR A 56 -5.37 4.41 1.83
C TYR A 56 -5.15 2.96 2.26
N ILE A 57 -5.46 2.63 3.50
CA ILE A 57 -5.33 1.27 4.03
C ILE A 57 -6.28 0.34 3.26
N GLY A 58 -7.54 0.75 3.07
CA GLY A 58 -8.52 -0.05 2.32
C GLY A 58 -8.07 -0.37 0.90
N LEU A 59 -7.56 0.63 0.17
CA LEU A 59 -7.00 0.42 -1.17
C LEU A 59 -5.74 -0.47 -1.11
N GLY A 60 -4.89 -0.26 -0.11
CA GLY A 60 -3.67 -1.03 0.11
C GLY A 60 -3.92 -2.52 0.38
N TRP A 61 -5.04 -2.87 1.02
CA TRP A 61 -5.43 -4.26 1.31
C TRP A 61 -6.22 -4.96 0.21
N ALA A 62 -6.54 -4.26 -0.89
CA ALA A 62 -7.26 -4.86 -2.01
C ALA A 62 -6.54 -6.09 -2.60
N ALA A 63 -5.22 -6.20 -2.43
CA ALA A 63 -4.40 -7.37 -2.80
C ALA A 63 -4.93 -8.68 -2.22
N VAL A 64 -5.62 -8.65 -1.06
CA VAL A 64 -6.18 -9.86 -0.45
C VAL A 64 -7.20 -10.53 -1.35
N PHE A 65 -7.97 -9.78 -2.14
CA PHE A 65 -8.90 -10.37 -3.11
C PHE A 65 -8.19 -11.20 -4.19
N MET A 66 -6.93 -10.88 -4.48
CA MET A 66 -6.08 -11.61 -5.41
C MET A 66 -5.02 -12.48 -4.72
N ILE A 67 -5.12 -12.72 -3.41
CA ILE A 67 -4.08 -13.48 -2.69
C ILE A 67 -3.97 -14.93 -3.19
N LYS A 68 -5.10 -15.57 -3.51
CA LYS A 68 -5.13 -16.95 -4.01
C LYS A 68 -4.45 -17.09 -5.39
N PRO A 69 -4.79 -16.30 -6.41
CA PRO A 69 -4.07 -16.37 -7.68
C PRO A 69 -2.63 -15.87 -7.55
N LEU A 70 -2.34 -14.88 -6.68
CA LEU A 70 -0.95 -14.45 -6.41
C LEU A 70 -0.11 -15.55 -5.75
N SER A 71 -0.65 -16.32 -4.79
CA SER A 71 0.08 -17.39 -4.12
C SER A 71 0.41 -18.57 -5.02
N GLN A 72 -0.30 -18.71 -6.14
CA GLN A 72 -0.03 -19.76 -7.13
C GLN A 72 1.09 -19.40 -8.10
N VAL A 73 1.38 -18.11 -8.25
CA VAL A 73 2.35 -17.62 -9.24
C VAL A 73 3.60 -17.02 -8.59
N LEU A 74 3.46 -16.43 -7.40
CA LEU A 74 4.57 -15.84 -6.66
C LEU A 74 5.35 -16.88 -5.85
N ASN A 75 6.66 -16.67 -5.75
CA ASN A 75 7.51 -17.34 -4.78
C ASN A 75 6.99 -17.04 -3.35
N PRO A 76 6.95 -18.04 -2.44
CA PRO A 76 6.55 -17.84 -1.04
C PRO A 76 7.27 -16.67 -0.34
N ALA A 77 8.56 -16.46 -0.63
CA ALA A 77 9.32 -15.34 -0.08
C ALA A 77 8.80 -13.98 -0.58
N SER A 78 8.41 -13.88 -1.86
CA SER A 78 7.80 -12.67 -2.43
C SER A 78 6.44 -12.39 -1.80
N LEU A 79 5.63 -13.43 -1.60
CA LEU A 79 4.32 -13.29 -0.94
C LEU A 79 4.46 -12.88 0.53
N TYR A 80 5.45 -13.41 1.24
CA TYR A 80 5.77 -12.98 2.60
C TYR A 80 6.16 -11.48 2.65
N LEU A 81 7.04 -11.04 1.75
CA LEU A 81 7.44 -9.63 1.67
C LEU A 81 6.27 -8.69 1.33
N LEU A 82 5.35 -9.13 0.47
CA LEU A 82 4.12 -8.41 0.15
C LEU A 82 3.23 -8.25 1.38
N VAL A 83 2.99 -9.33 2.13
CA VAL A 83 2.17 -9.29 3.34
C VAL A 83 2.86 -8.46 4.44
N LEU A 84 4.16 -8.64 4.62
CA LEU A 84 4.96 -7.86 5.57
C LEU A 84 4.88 -6.36 5.26
N GLY A 85 5.05 -5.98 3.99
CA GLY A 85 4.91 -4.60 3.53
C GLY A 85 3.52 -4.03 3.87
N GLY A 86 2.46 -4.78 3.55
CA GLY A 86 1.07 -4.41 3.89
C GLY A 86 0.85 -4.18 5.39
N ILE A 87 1.41 -5.04 6.25
CA ILE A 87 1.36 -4.88 7.70
C ILE A 87 2.11 -3.62 8.14
N LEU A 88 3.33 -3.39 7.64
CA LEU A 88 4.14 -2.20 7.97
C LEU A 88 3.40 -0.91 7.59
N TYR A 89 2.80 -0.86 6.39
CA TYR A 89 1.97 0.27 5.96
C TYR A 89 0.77 0.51 6.89
N THR A 90 0.13 -0.57 7.34
CA THR A 90 -1.04 -0.48 8.23
C THR A 90 -0.64 0.04 9.60
N VAL A 91 0.43 -0.48 10.19
CA VAL A 91 0.97 -0.02 11.48
C VAL A 91 1.35 1.46 11.40
N GLY A 92 2.07 1.86 10.35
CA GLY A 92 2.38 3.27 10.11
C GLY A 92 1.11 4.12 10.00
N GLY A 93 0.14 3.71 9.16
CA GLY A 93 -1.12 4.42 8.97
C GLY A 93 -1.91 4.59 10.27
N VAL A 94 -1.98 3.55 11.11
CA VAL A 94 -2.63 3.61 12.42
C VAL A 94 -1.93 4.60 13.36
N ILE A 95 -0.59 4.60 13.41
CA ILE A 95 0.19 5.58 14.19
C ILE A 95 -0.11 7.00 13.72
N TYR A 96 -0.17 7.22 12.41
CA TYR A 96 -0.47 8.52 11.81
C TYR A 96 -1.90 9.00 12.12
N ALA A 97 -2.88 8.08 12.09
CA ALA A 97 -4.27 8.39 12.37
C ALA A 97 -4.51 8.71 13.85
N LEU A 98 -3.93 7.91 14.76
CA LEU A 98 -4.15 8.02 16.20
C LEU A 98 -3.38 9.16 16.86
N LYS A 99 -2.28 9.63 16.25
CA LYS A 99 -1.38 10.66 16.81
C LYS A 99 -1.12 10.47 18.32
N PRO A 100 -0.58 9.31 18.72
CA PRO A 100 -0.32 9.03 20.11
C PRO A 100 0.57 10.13 20.72
N LYS A 101 0.03 10.89 21.69
CA LYS A 101 0.71 12.05 22.29
C LYS A 101 2.02 11.70 23.01
N GLY A 102 2.16 10.45 23.45
CA GLY A 102 3.35 9.92 24.12
C GLY A 102 4.34 9.19 23.22
N LEU A 103 4.05 9.01 21.93
CA LEU A 103 4.97 8.31 21.02
C LEU A 103 6.08 9.26 20.56
N LYS A 104 7.11 9.37 21.39
CA LYS A 104 8.33 10.11 21.11
C LYS A 104 9.53 9.25 21.46
N PHE A 105 10.39 8.99 20.48
CA PHE A 105 11.65 8.28 20.66
C PHE A 105 12.78 9.29 20.50
N GLY A 106 13.19 9.91 21.60
CA GLY A 106 14.14 11.03 21.57
C GLY A 106 13.60 12.21 20.74
N LYS A 107 14.27 12.54 19.62
CA LYS A 107 13.87 13.61 18.70
C LYS A 107 12.80 13.19 17.68
N PHE A 108 12.52 11.90 17.55
CA PHE A 108 11.54 11.38 16.60
C PHE A 108 10.14 11.37 17.23
N GLY A 109 9.20 12.08 16.61
CA GLY A 109 7.79 12.03 16.96
C GLY A 109 7.04 10.96 16.17
N PHE A 110 5.70 10.96 16.34
CA PHE A 110 4.82 10.03 15.65
C PHE A 110 4.90 10.13 14.12
N HIS A 111 5.24 11.29 13.57
CA HIS A 111 5.27 11.52 12.13
C HIS A 111 6.51 10.89 11.49
N GLU A 112 7.66 11.00 12.13
CA GLU A 112 8.89 10.40 11.66
C GLU A 112 8.85 8.87 11.81
N ILE A 113 8.29 8.38 12.93
CA ILE A 113 8.04 6.94 13.12
C ILE A 113 7.13 6.41 12.01
N PHE A 114 6.06 7.13 11.68
CA PHE A 114 5.21 6.82 10.54
C PHE A 114 6.02 6.68 9.25
N HIS A 115 6.88 7.65 8.91
CA HIS A 115 7.71 7.58 7.71
C HIS A 115 8.65 6.40 7.70
N ILE A 116 9.23 6.01 8.85
CA ILE A 116 10.07 4.81 8.95
C ILE A 116 9.28 3.57 8.54
N PHE A 117 8.04 3.39 9.03
CA PHE A 117 7.17 2.29 8.63
C PHE A 117 6.84 2.31 7.14
N ILE A 118 6.55 3.48 6.57
CA ILE A 118 6.29 3.66 5.12
C ILE A 118 7.52 3.27 4.29
N ILE A 119 8.72 3.69 4.70
CA ILE A 119 9.98 3.37 4.02
C ILE A 119 10.27 1.88 4.08
N LEU A 120 10.14 1.26 5.26
CA LEU A 120 10.35 -0.18 5.42
C LEU A 120 9.33 -1.00 4.61
N GLY A 121 8.07 -0.60 4.60
CA GLY A 121 7.04 -1.25 3.77
C GLY A 121 7.32 -1.10 2.27
N SER A 122 7.75 0.09 1.84
CA SER A 122 8.17 0.34 0.45
C SER A 122 9.37 -0.52 0.07
N LEU A 123 10.34 -0.65 0.96
CA LEU A 123 11.52 -1.48 0.75
C LEU A 123 11.15 -2.97 0.62
N SER A 124 10.24 -3.47 1.45
CA SER A 124 9.74 -4.86 1.32
C SER A 124 9.09 -5.11 -0.03
N HIS A 125 8.24 -4.20 -0.51
CA HIS A 125 7.63 -4.30 -1.84
C HIS A 125 8.67 -4.20 -2.96
N PHE A 126 9.65 -3.31 -2.82
CA PHE A 126 10.72 -3.15 -3.78
C PHE A 126 11.56 -4.43 -3.91
N ILE A 127 11.99 -5.03 -2.80
CA ILE A 127 12.74 -6.30 -2.79
C ILE A 127 11.89 -7.43 -3.37
N SER A 128 10.60 -7.49 -3.01
CA SER A 128 9.66 -8.49 -3.55
C SER A 128 9.59 -8.43 -5.08
N VAL A 129 9.49 -7.23 -5.65
CA VAL A 129 9.43 -7.04 -7.10
C VAL A 129 10.79 -7.29 -7.76
N PHE A 130 11.83 -6.65 -7.26
CA PHE A 130 13.17 -6.67 -7.89
C PHE A 130 13.84 -8.04 -7.84
N SER A 131 13.62 -8.82 -6.78
CA SER A 131 14.30 -10.12 -6.61
C SER A 131 13.48 -11.32 -7.05
N TYR A 132 12.15 -11.20 -7.22
CA TYR A 132 11.28 -12.34 -7.47
C TYR A 132 10.29 -12.18 -8.62
N ILE A 133 10.10 -10.97 -9.15
CA ILE A 133 9.13 -10.71 -10.24
C ILE A 133 9.85 -10.28 -11.52
N LEU A 134 10.86 -9.41 -11.39
CA LEU A 134 11.79 -9.06 -12.46
C LEU A 134 12.93 -10.09 -12.51
#